data_AF-A0A9D5EP78-F1
#
_entry.id   AF-A0A9D5EP78-F1
#
_cell.length_a   1.000
_cell.length_b   1.000
_cell.length_c   1.000
_cell.angle_alpha   90.00
_cell.angle_beta   90.00
_cell.angle_gamma   90.00
#
_symmetry.space_group_name_H-M   'P 1'
#
loop_
_entity.id
_entity.type
_entity.pdbx_description
1 polymer ?
#
loop_
_entity_poly.entity_id
_entity_poly.type
_entity_poly.pdbx_seq_one_letter_code
_entity_poly.pdbx_strand_id
1 'polypeptide(L)'
;MRFNPLFACAFISAGFGGSACNKQPIVPTHRDSQTEKDAGTGSPAQPNVPNSSGNLKQIYVAMSKHAAAKGWTPASSVVVPPNTKPELGLSWRVHLLPYLDQDELFKKFKLDEPWDSATNKSLIGLMPKVYTSPAASANPGYTYYQVFAGSQTAFPPGGLRAMEFGNVVYAFSDATDGTANTIMTIEAGDPVIWTKPDDLIYDPKKPLPKLTLRDNPQVLICLCDGTVLTIDTSRLPEKTLRTAIVRNDGEALAAEWAAAVIRNFTREEMVAKQPQPPPSGPLKLEVSTTYDLGRDEAKAMELDPQPGPQTLTVEFSSSRNAVSVYIFKKADIKGFEGLLTANPKLALAATTGQAGKLVAAVPEKTAISIVFREVNAPTSIAVKVTNQK
;
A
#
# COMPACT_ATOMS: atom_id res chain seq x y z
N MET A 1 -11.46 36.05 64.46
CA MET A 1 -12.30 37.26 64.28
C MET A 1 -12.81 37.20 62.83
N ARG A 2 -14.10 37.25 62.46
CA ARG A 2 -15.18 38.24 62.75
C ARG A 2 -14.73 39.66 62.33
N PHE A 3 -15.45 40.44 61.52
CA PHE A 3 -16.89 40.48 61.19
C PHE A 3 -17.20 40.74 59.68
N ASN A 4 -18.49 40.77 59.34
CA ASN A 4 -19.11 41.14 58.03
C ASN A 4 -20.07 42.35 58.26
N PRO A 5 -20.36 43.21 57.24
CA PRO A 5 -21.68 43.20 56.58
C PRO A 5 -21.59 43.47 55.05
N LEU A 6 -22.49 43.04 54.13
CA LEU A 6 -23.95 43.27 53.97
C LEU A 6 -24.33 44.76 53.80
N PHE A 7 -25.16 45.22 52.86
CA PHE A 7 -26.29 44.68 52.05
C PHE A 7 -26.40 45.48 50.70
N ALA A 8 -27.25 45.25 49.67
CA ALA A 8 -28.27 44.26 49.25
C ALA A 8 -28.63 44.45 47.73
N CYS A 9 -29.63 43.69 47.23
CA CYS A 9 -30.47 43.90 46.00
C CYS A 9 -29.86 43.60 44.60
N ALA A 10 -30.58 42.93 43.66
CA ALA A 10 -31.93 42.32 43.71
C ALA A 10 -32.15 41.18 42.68
N PHE A 11 -32.90 40.13 43.09
CA PHE A 11 -33.85 39.23 42.37
C PHE A 11 -33.55 38.76 40.91
N ILE A 12 -33.33 37.45 40.62
CA ILE A 12 -34.31 36.35 40.36
C ILE A 12 -35.03 36.44 38.98
N SER A 13 -35.23 35.39 38.16
CA SER A 13 -34.56 34.09 37.92
C SER A 13 -35.08 33.47 36.59
N ALA A 14 -34.47 32.38 36.08
CA ALA A 14 -34.81 31.75 34.78
C ALA A 14 -36.17 31.00 34.72
N GLY A 15 -36.67 30.73 33.50
CA GLY A 15 -37.82 29.85 33.22
C GLY A 15 -37.98 29.47 31.74
N PHE A 16 -38.30 28.20 31.45
CA PHE A 16 -38.57 27.64 30.11
C PHE A 16 -40.08 27.66 29.78
N GLY A 17 -40.44 27.61 28.49
CA GLY A 17 -41.74 27.10 28.03
C GLY A 17 -42.31 27.79 26.79
N GLY A 18 -42.70 27.00 25.78
CA GLY A 18 -43.35 27.54 24.57
C GLY A 18 -43.85 26.47 23.61
N SER A 19 -45.10 26.01 23.79
CA SER A 19 -45.81 25.19 22.78
C SER A 19 -47.32 25.12 23.09
N ALA A 20 -48.18 25.44 22.10
CA ALA A 20 -49.46 24.78 21.77
C ALA A 20 -50.44 25.69 20.98
N CYS A 21 -51.06 25.11 19.93
CA CYS A 21 -52.44 25.36 19.45
C CYS A 21 -52.85 26.76 18.90
N ASN A 22 -53.82 26.89 17.98
CA ASN A 22 -54.52 25.95 17.08
C ASN A 22 -55.36 26.77 16.05
N LYS A 23 -55.48 26.33 14.78
CA LYS A 23 -56.73 26.28 13.98
C LYS A 23 -56.54 25.76 12.54
N GLN A 24 -57.40 24.85 12.13
CA GLN A 24 -57.72 24.39 10.76
C GLN A 24 -59.14 24.89 10.38
N PRO A 25 -59.79 24.59 9.22
CA PRO A 25 -59.46 23.64 8.12
C PRO A 25 -59.69 24.17 6.68
N ILE A 26 -59.59 23.29 5.66
CA ILE A 26 -60.59 23.03 4.58
C ILE A 26 -60.08 21.87 3.67
N VAL A 27 -60.99 21.04 3.14
CA VAL A 27 -60.71 19.89 2.24
C VAL A 27 -61.84 19.75 1.20
N PRO A 28 -61.55 19.44 -0.08
CA PRO A 28 -62.19 18.30 -0.76
C PRO A 28 -61.18 17.48 -1.59
N THR A 29 -60.89 16.21 -1.26
CA THR A 29 -61.51 15.00 -1.86
C THR A 29 -61.46 14.87 -3.39
N HIS A 30 -60.70 13.90 -3.89
CA HIS A 30 -61.30 12.67 -4.43
C HIS A 30 -60.32 11.48 -4.50
N ARG A 31 -60.86 10.29 -4.78
CA ARG A 31 -60.22 8.96 -4.83
C ARG A 31 -59.85 8.59 -6.28
N ASP A 32 -58.77 7.84 -6.51
CA ASP A 32 -58.74 6.58 -7.31
C ASP A 32 -57.33 5.98 -7.48
N SER A 33 -57.19 4.98 -8.35
CA SER A 33 -56.42 3.74 -8.18
C SER A 33 -54.99 3.64 -8.76
N GLN A 34 -54.18 2.80 -8.09
CA GLN A 34 -53.20 1.84 -8.66
C GLN A 34 -51.79 2.27 -9.15
N THR A 35 -50.92 1.24 -9.18
CA THR A 35 -49.62 1.09 -9.87
C THR A 35 -48.42 1.97 -9.50
N GLU A 36 -47.58 1.44 -8.61
CA GLU A 36 -46.22 0.97 -8.92
C GLU A 36 -45.31 1.84 -9.82
N LYS A 37 -44.21 2.34 -9.23
CA LYS A 37 -42.93 2.57 -9.93
C LYS A 37 -41.77 2.78 -8.94
N ASP A 38 -40.92 1.77 -8.81
CA ASP A 38 -39.61 1.95 -8.17
C ASP A 38 -38.72 2.84 -9.05
N ALA A 39 -38.17 3.89 -8.45
CA ALA A 39 -37.24 4.83 -9.08
C ALA A 39 -35.91 4.84 -8.32
N GLY A 40 -35.12 3.78 -8.48
CA GLY A 40 -33.81 3.64 -7.84
C GLY A 40 -32.82 4.69 -8.32
N THR A 41 -32.61 5.74 -7.52
CA THR A 41 -31.63 6.81 -7.79
C THR A 41 -30.21 6.37 -7.43
N GLY A 42 -29.55 5.69 -8.37
CA GLY A 42 -28.14 5.32 -8.24
C GLY A 42 -27.25 6.55 -8.00
N SER A 43 -26.60 6.61 -6.83
CA SER A 43 -25.64 7.67 -6.50
C SER A 43 -24.38 7.54 -7.36
N PRO A 44 -23.81 8.62 -7.92
CA PRO A 44 -22.68 8.53 -8.84
C PRO A 44 -21.43 7.98 -8.13
N ALA A 45 -20.80 6.99 -8.79
CA ALA A 45 -19.64 6.29 -8.27
C ALA A 45 -18.50 7.26 -7.90
N GLN A 46 -18.13 7.27 -6.62
CA GLN A 46 -17.06 8.12 -6.12
C GLN A 46 -15.69 7.62 -6.62
N PRO A 47 -14.76 8.51 -7.00
CA PRO A 47 -13.39 8.10 -7.32
C PRO A 47 -12.73 7.46 -6.08
N ASN A 48 -11.91 6.44 -6.31
CA ASN A 48 -11.37 5.58 -5.25
C ASN A 48 -10.44 6.37 -4.29
N VAL A 49 -10.97 6.80 -3.14
CA VAL A 49 -10.21 7.53 -2.11
C VAL A 49 -9.26 6.56 -1.39
N PRO A 50 -7.94 6.82 -1.36
CA PRO A 50 -7.00 5.96 -0.63
C PRO A 50 -7.35 5.87 0.86
N ASN A 51 -7.50 4.65 1.35
CA ASN A 51 -7.52 4.33 2.78
C ASN A 51 -6.10 3.98 3.27
N SER A 52 -5.87 3.97 4.59
CA SER A 52 -4.54 3.75 5.15
C SER A 52 -3.91 2.41 4.75
N SER A 53 -4.71 1.36 4.53
CA SER A 53 -4.21 0.05 4.07
C SER A 53 -3.80 0.07 2.60
N GLY A 54 -4.52 0.80 1.75
CA GLY A 54 -4.11 1.08 0.37
C GLY A 54 -2.81 1.90 0.28
N ASN A 55 -2.58 2.81 1.22
CA ASN A 55 -1.33 3.57 1.32
C ASN A 55 -0.16 2.67 1.77
N LEU A 56 -0.31 1.92 2.87
CA LEU A 56 0.71 0.97 3.33
C LEU A 56 1.07 -0.07 2.25
N LYS A 57 0.09 -0.55 1.48
CA LYS A 57 0.34 -1.51 0.38
C LYS A 57 1.13 -0.87 -0.77
N GLN A 58 0.85 0.38 -1.13
CA GLN A 58 1.66 1.12 -2.12
C GLN A 58 3.10 1.37 -1.62
N ILE A 59 3.26 1.72 -0.34
CA ILE A 59 4.58 1.87 0.29
C ILE A 59 5.37 0.55 0.25
N TYR A 60 4.74 -0.58 0.59
CA TYR A 60 5.35 -1.91 0.45
C TYR A 60 5.77 -2.22 -1.00
N VAL A 61 4.91 -1.95 -1.98
CA VAL A 61 5.25 -2.16 -3.40
C VAL A 61 6.43 -1.27 -3.83
N ALA A 62 6.47 -0.01 -3.40
CA ALA A 62 7.59 0.89 -3.69
C ALA A 62 8.90 0.45 -3.02
N MET A 63 8.84 0.03 -1.75
CA MET A 63 10.00 -0.57 -1.05
C MET A 63 10.49 -1.84 -1.73
N SER A 64 9.57 -2.70 -2.18
CA SER A 64 9.89 -3.94 -2.90
C SER A 64 10.54 -3.65 -4.26
N LYS A 65 10.02 -2.68 -5.02
CA LYS A 65 10.64 -2.20 -6.27
C LYS A 65 12.05 -1.63 -6.02
N HIS A 66 12.24 -0.81 -4.98
CA HIS A 66 13.56 -0.28 -4.60
C HIS A 66 14.53 -1.40 -4.24
N ALA A 67 14.08 -2.35 -3.40
CA ALA A 67 14.87 -3.50 -3.00
C ALA A 67 15.35 -4.33 -4.19
N ALA A 68 14.45 -4.68 -5.11
CA ALA A 68 14.80 -5.41 -6.34
C ALA A 68 15.76 -4.59 -7.24
N ALA A 69 15.53 -3.29 -7.40
CA ALA A 69 16.34 -2.43 -8.27
C ALA A 69 17.70 -1.99 -7.70
N LYS A 70 17.95 -2.22 -6.40
CA LYS A 70 19.14 -1.71 -5.69
C LYS A 70 19.87 -2.74 -4.82
N GLY A 71 19.29 -3.94 -4.59
CA GLY A 71 19.86 -4.98 -3.73
C GLY A 71 19.75 -4.73 -2.22
N TRP A 72 19.04 -3.66 -1.79
CA TRP A 72 18.86 -3.29 -0.39
C TRP A 72 17.55 -2.51 -0.16
N THR A 73 16.97 -2.64 1.03
CA THR A 73 15.93 -1.71 1.50
C THR A 73 16.54 -0.32 1.71
N PRO A 74 15.81 0.77 1.42
CA PRO A 74 16.29 2.11 1.76
C PRO A 74 16.39 2.23 3.28
N ALA A 75 17.51 2.75 3.78
CA ALA A 75 17.80 2.78 5.21
C ALA A 75 16.81 3.67 5.99
N SER A 76 16.44 3.24 7.20
CA SER A 76 15.87 4.14 8.18
C SER A 76 17.00 4.92 8.85
N SER A 77 17.35 6.05 8.23
CA SER A 77 18.53 6.85 8.57
C SER A 77 18.41 7.63 9.89
N VAL A 78 17.57 7.21 10.84
CA VAL A 78 17.43 7.85 12.17
C VAL A 78 18.72 7.72 12.98
N VAL A 79 19.45 6.62 12.77
CA VAL A 79 20.77 6.38 13.39
C VAL A 79 21.85 6.63 12.34
N VAL A 80 22.22 7.91 12.17
CA VAL A 80 23.40 8.33 11.39
C VAL A 80 24.62 8.35 12.32
N PRO A 81 25.66 7.53 12.10
CA PRO A 81 26.92 7.67 12.83
C PRO A 81 27.56 9.06 12.60
N PRO A 82 28.32 9.61 13.57
CA PRO A 82 29.09 10.84 13.35
C PRO A 82 29.98 10.75 12.10
N ASN A 83 30.01 11.84 11.32
CA ASN A 83 30.74 11.95 10.04
C ASN A 83 30.26 11.03 8.90
N THR A 84 29.06 10.44 8.96
CA THR A 84 28.50 9.71 7.82
C THR A 84 28.10 10.66 6.69
N LYS A 85 28.10 10.15 5.45
CA LYS A 85 27.89 10.94 4.23
C LYS A 85 26.53 11.68 4.18
N PRO A 86 26.44 12.79 3.43
CA PRO A 86 25.18 13.51 3.19
C PRO A 86 24.07 12.67 2.54
N GLU A 87 24.43 11.56 1.88
CA GLU A 87 23.51 10.58 1.27
C GLU A 87 22.47 10.00 2.27
N LEU A 88 22.72 10.08 3.59
CA LEU A 88 21.78 9.68 4.65
C LEU A 88 20.92 10.85 5.21
N GLY A 89 21.09 12.06 4.68
CA GLY A 89 20.42 13.27 5.16
C GLY A 89 18.93 13.37 4.83
N LEU A 90 18.39 12.42 4.05
CA LEU A 90 17.00 12.37 3.58
C LEU A 90 16.31 11.08 4.04
N SER A 91 14.98 11.14 4.12
CA SER A 91 14.13 10.00 4.46
C SER A 91 14.11 8.91 3.39
N TRP A 92 13.96 7.64 3.80
CA TRP A 92 13.65 6.53 2.89
C TRP A 92 12.47 6.85 1.96
N ARG A 93 11.50 7.63 2.45
CA ARG A 93 10.30 8.11 1.74
C ARG A 93 10.65 8.92 0.47
N VAL A 94 11.78 9.63 0.47
CA VAL A 94 12.30 10.37 -0.70
C VAL A 94 12.93 9.41 -1.71
N HIS A 95 13.67 8.40 -1.26
CA HIS A 95 14.26 7.38 -2.14
C HIS A 95 13.22 6.43 -2.78
N LEU A 96 11.99 6.39 -2.26
CA LEU A 96 10.87 5.67 -2.88
C LEU A 96 10.16 6.43 -4.02
N LEU A 97 10.42 7.74 -4.21
CA LEU A 97 9.69 8.57 -5.17
C LEU A 97 9.70 8.03 -6.62
N PRO A 98 10.82 7.53 -7.19
CA PRO A 98 10.84 6.92 -8.54
C PRO A 98 10.03 5.62 -8.67
N TYR A 99 9.58 5.04 -7.56
CA TYR A 99 8.81 3.79 -7.51
C TYR A 99 7.32 4.04 -7.21
N LEU A 100 6.97 5.31 -6.95
CA LEU A 100 5.65 5.89 -6.68
C LEU A 100 5.22 6.88 -7.80
N ASP A 101 5.88 6.80 -8.95
CA ASP A 101 5.63 7.63 -10.14
C ASP A 101 5.83 9.15 -9.86
N GLN A 102 6.79 9.49 -8.98
CA GLN A 102 7.13 10.85 -8.53
C GLN A 102 8.53 11.33 -8.97
N ASP A 103 9.04 10.86 -10.10
CA ASP A 103 10.39 11.20 -10.61
C ASP A 103 10.64 12.71 -10.74
N GLU A 104 9.64 13.49 -11.19
CA GLU A 104 9.72 14.95 -11.30
C GLU A 104 9.69 15.69 -9.94
N LEU A 105 9.42 14.98 -8.85
CA LEU A 105 9.66 15.46 -7.49
C LEU A 105 11.03 14.98 -6.99
N PHE A 106 11.42 13.72 -7.25
CA PHE A 106 12.72 13.18 -6.88
C PHE A 106 13.88 14.01 -7.46
N LYS A 107 13.81 14.38 -8.73
CA LYS A 107 14.80 15.22 -9.45
C LYS A 107 15.03 16.61 -8.85
N LYS A 108 14.15 17.07 -7.95
CA LYS A 108 14.27 18.37 -7.27
C LYS A 108 15.06 18.28 -5.96
N PHE A 109 15.17 17.09 -5.37
CA PHE A 109 15.93 16.89 -4.14
C PHE A 109 17.44 16.93 -4.40
N LYS A 110 18.14 17.54 -3.45
CA LYS A 110 19.59 17.52 -3.33
C LYS A 110 19.96 16.34 -2.43
N LEU A 111 20.32 15.22 -3.07
CA LEU A 111 20.68 13.96 -2.38
C LEU A 111 22.04 14.05 -1.65
N ASP A 112 22.79 15.12 -1.94
CA ASP A 112 24.04 15.55 -1.34
C ASP A 112 23.86 16.61 -0.22
N GLU A 113 22.61 16.94 0.13
CA GLU A 113 22.25 17.90 1.18
C GLU A 113 21.28 17.28 2.21
N PRO A 114 21.25 17.76 3.47
CA PRO A 114 20.27 17.29 4.46
C PRO A 114 18.84 17.75 4.13
N TRP A 115 17.84 17.07 4.71
CA TRP A 115 16.40 17.35 4.55
C TRP A 115 15.97 18.78 4.87
N ASP A 116 16.72 19.49 5.73
CA ASP A 116 16.45 20.86 6.18
C ASP A 116 17.31 21.92 5.49
N SER A 117 18.07 21.55 4.45
CA SER A 117 18.73 22.51 3.56
C SER A 117 17.70 23.45 2.92
N ALA A 118 18.12 24.65 2.51
CA ALA A 118 17.21 25.63 1.91
C ALA A 118 16.44 25.07 0.70
N THR A 119 17.08 24.22 -0.11
CA THR A 119 16.46 23.54 -1.25
C THR A 119 15.54 22.40 -0.79
N ASN A 120 16.04 21.43 -0.02
CA ASN A 120 15.25 20.25 0.37
C ASN A 120 14.05 20.60 1.25
N LYS A 121 14.20 21.58 2.16
CA LYS A 121 13.15 22.07 3.05
C LYS A 121 11.99 22.71 2.29
N SER A 122 12.25 23.32 1.13
CA SER A 122 11.19 23.90 0.28
C SER A 122 10.24 22.83 -0.30
N LEU A 123 10.70 21.58 -0.41
CA LEU A 123 9.95 20.46 -1.00
C LEU A 123 9.04 19.75 0.01
N ILE A 124 9.13 20.06 1.31
CA ILE A 124 8.30 19.45 2.38
C ILE A 124 6.81 19.56 2.07
N GLY A 125 6.35 20.70 1.54
CA GLY A 125 4.96 20.92 1.17
C GLY A 125 4.46 20.11 -0.03
N LEU A 126 5.35 19.47 -0.79
CA LEU A 126 5.03 18.67 -1.97
C LEU A 126 4.85 17.18 -1.65
N MET A 127 4.42 16.85 -0.43
CA MET A 127 4.27 15.47 0.05
C MET A 127 3.31 14.65 -0.84
N PRO A 128 3.77 13.51 -1.42
CA PRO A 128 2.89 12.60 -2.15
C PRO A 128 1.72 12.11 -1.31
N LYS A 129 0.52 12.03 -1.93
CA LYS A 129 -0.73 11.64 -1.25
C LYS A 129 -0.68 10.28 -0.54
N VAL A 130 0.16 9.36 -1.02
CA VAL A 130 0.38 8.04 -0.38
C VAL A 130 0.96 8.14 1.03
N TYR A 131 1.63 9.24 1.38
CA TYR A 131 2.13 9.48 2.73
C TYR A 131 1.13 10.20 3.65
N THR A 132 -0.02 10.65 3.14
CA THR A 132 -1.07 11.27 3.96
C THR A 132 -1.90 10.20 4.66
N SER A 133 -2.09 10.30 5.99
CA SER A 133 -3.06 9.45 6.68
C SER A 133 -4.49 9.98 6.46
N PRO A 134 -5.44 9.15 5.98
CA PRO A 134 -6.87 9.47 6.05
C PRO A 134 -7.46 9.22 7.45
N ALA A 135 -6.79 8.45 8.31
CA ALA A 135 -7.25 8.17 9.69
C ALA A 135 -6.97 9.35 10.64
N ALA A 136 -5.88 10.11 10.40
CA ALA A 136 -5.58 11.33 11.13
C ALA A 136 -5.00 12.43 10.24
N SER A 137 -5.55 13.64 10.39
CA SER A 137 -4.90 14.86 9.89
C SER A 137 -3.59 15.13 10.65
N ALA A 138 -2.63 15.73 9.96
CA ALA A 138 -1.38 16.27 10.50
C ALA A 138 -1.07 17.61 9.80
N ASN A 139 -0.03 18.30 10.26
CA ASN A 139 0.47 19.51 9.59
C ASN A 139 0.93 19.18 8.15
N PRO A 140 0.86 20.12 7.19
CA PRO A 140 1.35 19.90 5.83
C PRO A 140 2.81 19.40 5.82
N GLY A 141 3.09 18.31 5.11
CA GLY A 141 4.40 17.67 5.05
C GLY A 141 4.73 16.71 6.21
N TYR A 142 3.76 16.38 7.07
CA TYR A 142 3.91 15.37 8.12
C TYR A 142 3.17 14.08 7.77
N THR A 143 3.76 12.93 8.12
CA THR A 143 3.24 11.59 7.87
C THR A 143 3.28 10.72 9.13
N TYR A 144 2.30 9.84 9.27
CA TYR A 144 2.25 8.82 10.33
C TYR A 144 2.89 7.50 9.90
N TYR A 145 3.10 7.25 8.60
CA TYR A 145 3.65 5.98 8.12
C TYR A 145 5.17 5.92 8.38
N GLN A 146 5.57 5.09 9.34
CA GLN A 146 6.94 4.96 9.84
C GLN A 146 7.39 3.49 9.82
N VAL A 147 8.70 3.29 9.90
CA VAL A 147 9.31 1.98 10.16
C VAL A 147 9.85 1.91 11.61
N PHE A 148 10.32 0.74 12.03
CA PHE A 148 11.10 0.61 13.27
C PHE A 148 12.60 0.62 12.97
N ALA A 149 13.33 1.61 13.48
CA ALA A 149 14.77 1.76 13.30
C ALA A 149 15.54 1.10 14.46
N GLY A 150 16.30 0.03 14.20
CA GLY A 150 17.08 -0.67 15.23
C GLY A 150 17.82 -1.89 14.70
N SER A 151 18.92 -2.28 15.33
CA SER A 151 19.83 -3.34 14.82
C SER A 151 19.18 -4.72 14.61
N GLN A 152 18.09 -5.01 15.32
CA GLN A 152 17.33 -6.27 15.25
C GLN A 152 16.02 -6.15 14.44
N THR A 153 15.71 -4.99 13.85
CA THR A 153 14.48 -4.78 13.07
C THR A 153 14.72 -5.02 11.58
N ALA A 154 13.67 -4.90 10.76
CA ALA A 154 13.77 -4.85 9.30
C ALA A 154 14.59 -3.64 8.76
N PHE A 155 14.90 -2.65 9.59
CA PHE A 155 15.64 -1.44 9.22
C PHE A 155 16.78 -1.13 10.23
N PRO A 156 17.90 -1.88 10.16
CA PRO A 156 19.07 -1.60 10.98
C PRO A 156 19.77 -0.28 10.58
N PRO A 157 20.54 0.34 11.49
CA PRO A 157 21.40 1.48 11.19
C PRO A 157 22.32 1.21 9.99
N GLY A 158 22.41 2.16 9.06
CA GLY A 158 23.13 1.99 7.78
C GLY A 158 22.36 1.22 6.69
N GLY A 159 21.18 0.65 7.02
CA GLY A 159 20.36 -0.15 6.12
C GLY A 159 20.83 -1.60 5.96
N LEU A 160 20.03 -2.43 5.28
CA LEU A 160 20.40 -3.80 4.93
C LEU A 160 21.41 -3.82 3.77
N ARG A 161 22.66 -3.42 4.03
CA ARG A 161 23.77 -3.52 3.06
C ARG A 161 24.13 -4.97 2.78
N ALA A 162 23.84 -5.45 1.57
CA ALA A 162 24.21 -6.78 1.07
C ALA A 162 25.73 -7.01 0.84
N MET A 163 26.62 -6.18 1.41
CA MET A 163 28.00 -5.96 0.92
C MET A 163 29.03 -5.69 2.03
N GLU A 164 28.87 -6.23 3.24
CA GLU A 164 29.84 -5.98 4.35
C GLU A 164 30.51 -7.24 4.93
N PHE A 165 29.90 -8.43 4.84
CA PHE A 165 30.47 -9.67 5.41
C PHE A 165 30.34 -10.93 4.51
N GLY A 166 30.22 -10.77 3.19
CA GLY A 166 30.21 -11.89 2.22
C GLY A 166 28.93 -12.76 2.20
N ASN A 167 28.10 -12.69 3.23
CA ASN A 167 26.75 -13.26 3.23
C ASN A 167 25.79 -12.31 2.49
N VAL A 168 25.01 -12.85 1.55
CA VAL A 168 24.05 -12.06 0.75
C VAL A 168 22.79 -11.80 1.57
N VAL A 169 22.75 -10.63 2.20
CA VAL A 169 21.57 -10.10 2.91
C VAL A 169 20.50 -9.71 1.88
N TYR A 170 19.40 -10.44 1.83
CA TYR A 170 18.30 -10.18 0.87
C TYR A 170 17.14 -9.46 1.57
N ALA A 171 16.80 -8.28 1.06
CA ALA A 171 15.70 -7.43 1.53
C ALA A 171 14.42 -8.22 1.88
N PHE A 172 13.89 -7.97 3.07
CA PHE A 172 12.76 -8.66 3.72
C PHE A 172 12.95 -10.14 4.03
N SER A 173 13.48 -10.96 3.12
CA SER A 173 13.79 -12.38 3.38
C SER A 173 14.88 -12.60 4.46
N ASP A 174 15.62 -11.55 4.82
CA ASP A 174 16.48 -11.50 6.01
C ASP A 174 15.69 -11.52 7.35
N ALA A 175 14.36 -11.53 7.32
CA ALA A 175 13.51 -11.86 8.45
C ALA A 175 13.48 -13.39 8.64
N THR A 176 14.49 -13.92 9.34
CA THR A 176 14.63 -15.36 9.64
C THR A 176 13.46 -15.92 10.44
N ASP A 177 12.80 -15.06 11.21
CA ASP A 177 11.65 -15.42 12.05
C ASP A 177 10.33 -15.46 11.24
N GLY A 178 10.41 -15.09 9.95
CA GLY A 178 9.34 -15.16 8.96
C GLY A 178 8.88 -13.77 8.48
N THR A 179 8.84 -13.57 7.17
CA THR A 179 8.37 -12.31 6.55
C THR A 179 6.92 -11.96 6.90
N ALA A 180 6.08 -12.96 7.18
CA ALA A 180 4.70 -12.78 7.65
C ALA A 180 4.57 -12.57 9.18
N ASN A 181 5.69 -12.58 9.92
CA ASN A 181 5.74 -12.34 11.36
C ASN A 181 6.36 -10.97 11.70
N THR A 182 7.37 -10.53 10.94
CA THR A 182 8.06 -9.24 11.17
C THR A 182 7.31 -8.05 10.55
N ILE A 183 7.04 -7.03 11.37
CA ILE A 183 6.49 -5.73 10.97
C ILE A 183 7.53 -4.92 10.20
N MET A 184 7.13 -4.45 9.02
CA MET A 184 7.92 -3.55 8.17
C MET A 184 7.57 -2.08 8.44
N THR A 185 6.31 -1.70 8.26
CA THR A 185 5.81 -0.33 8.44
C THR A 185 4.54 -0.29 9.30
N ILE A 186 4.31 0.84 9.95
CA ILE A 186 3.17 1.11 10.83
C ILE A 186 2.62 2.52 10.60
N GLU A 187 1.31 2.68 10.67
CA GLU A 187 0.65 3.98 10.85
C GLU A 187 0.71 4.35 12.34
N ALA A 188 1.76 5.09 12.72
CA ALA A 188 2.19 5.29 14.11
C ALA A 188 1.45 6.41 14.86
N GLY A 189 1.78 6.58 16.15
CA GLY A 189 1.10 7.51 17.05
C GLY A 189 1.39 9.00 16.81
N ASP A 190 2.67 9.37 16.73
CA ASP A 190 3.12 10.75 16.52
C ASP A 190 3.76 10.90 15.13
N PRO A 191 3.45 11.96 14.35
CA PRO A 191 3.87 12.05 12.95
C PRO A 191 5.23 12.75 12.76
N VAL A 192 5.95 12.35 11.72
CA VAL A 192 7.26 12.87 11.33
C VAL A 192 7.21 13.67 10.02
N ILE A 193 8.16 14.58 9.78
CA ILE A 193 8.30 15.28 8.50
C ILE A 193 8.75 14.27 7.44
N TRP A 194 8.01 14.14 6.33
CA TRP A 194 8.23 13.04 5.37
C TRP A 194 9.59 13.08 4.65
N THR A 195 10.24 14.24 4.55
CA THR A 195 11.59 14.36 3.97
C THR A 195 12.70 14.08 4.98
N LYS A 196 12.41 14.12 6.28
CA LYS A 196 13.38 13.92 7.37
C LYS A 196 13.71 12.43 7.55
N PRO A 197 14.98 12.07 7.79
CA PRO A 197 15.36 10.73 8.25
C PRO A 197 14.92 10.53 9.70
N ASP A 198 13.63 10.28 9.90
CA ASP A 198 12.97 10.15 11.21
C ASP A 198 11.90 9.06 11.14
N ASP A 199 11.87 8.19 12.16
CA ASP A 199 11.06 6.98 12.29
C ASP A 199 11.10 6.50 13.76
N LEU A 200 10.38 5.42 14.07
CA LEU A 200 10.28 4.87 15.43
C LEU A 200 11.58 4.18 15.84
N ILE A 201 12.38 4.79 16.72
CA ILE A 201 13.57 4.16 17.29
C ILE A 201 13.16 2.95 18.15
N TYR A 202 13.67 1.77 17.82
CA TYR A 202 13.53 0.55 18.61
C TYR A 202 14.80 0.24 19.40
N ASP A 203 14.65 0.06 20.71
CA ASP A 203 15.70 -0.41 21.61
C ASP A 203 15.08 -1.47 22.54
N PRO A 204 15.62 -2.71 22.59
CA PRO A 204 15.07 -3.78 23.41
C PRO A 204 15.15 -3.50 24.92
N LYS A 205 15.90 -2.48 25.37
CA LYS A 205 16.07 -2.08 26.78
C LYS A 205 15.30 -0.81 27.16
N LYS A 206 14.60 -0.16 26.22
CA LYS A 206 13.75 1.02 26.46
C LYS A 206 12.27 0.67 26.28
N PRO A 207 11.33 1.47 26.82
CA PRO A 207 9.90 1.35 26.49
C PRO A 207 9.66 1.38 24.97
N LEU A 208 8.59 0.73 24.50
CA LEU A 208 8.20 0.85 23.09
C LEU A 208 7.86 2.31 22.73
N PRO A 209 8.18 2.76 21.50
CA PRO A 209 7.74 4.06 21.00
C PRO A 209 6.21 4.07 20.83
N LYS A 210 5.61 5.26 20.74
CA LYS A 210 4.16 5.42 20.69
C LYS A 210 3.56 4.89 19.38
N LEU A 211 2.97 3.70 19.45
CA LEU A 211 2.36 3.03 18.30
C LEU A 211 0.95 3.57 17.98
N THR A 212 0.23 4.03 19.00
CA THR A 212 -1.23 4.28 18.95
C THR A 212 -1.59 5.65 18.40
N LEU A 213 -2.24 5.66 17.24
CA LEU A 213 -2.74 6.88 16.59
C LEU A 213 -3.91 7.47 17.39
N ARG A 214 -3.72 8.66 17.96
CA ARG A 214 -4.71 9.34 18.84
C ARG A 214 -5.23 8.45 19.97
N ASP A 215 -4.30 7.68 20.56
CA ASP A 215 -4.55 6.74 21.66
C ASP A 215 -5.56 5.62 21.36
N ASN A 216 -5.90 5.42 20.08
CA ASN A 216 -6.63 4.24 19.60
C ASN A 216 -5.71 3.01 19.67
N PRO A 217 -6.10 1.93 20.39
CA PRO A 217 -5.29 0.72 20.46
C PRO A 217 -5.27 -0.07 19.14
N GLN A 218 -6.21 0.19 18.22
CA GLN A 218 -6.25 -0.43 16.90
C GLN A 218 -5.26 0.26 15.96
N VAL A 219 -4.09 -0.34 15.76
CA VAL A 219 -3.03 0.19 14.88
C VAL A 219 -2.96 -0.58 13.57
N LEU A 220 -2.56 0.10 12.50
CA LEU A 220 -2.45 -0.50 11.17
C LEU A 220 -0.98 -0.74 10.81
N ILE A 221 -0.65 -1.99 10.52
CA ILE A 221 0.72 -2.44 10.19
C ILE A 221 0.77 -3.08 8.80
N CYS A 222 1.96 -3.06 8.20
CA CYS A 222 2.33 -3.88 7.06
C CYS A 222 3.52 -4.76 7.44
N LEU A 223 3.41 -6.05 7.18
CA LEU A 223 4.44 -7.06 7.43
C LEU A 223 5.47 -7.12 6.28
N CYS A 224 6.58 -7.81 6.48
CA CYS A 224 7.66 -7.93 5.49
C CYS A 224 7.29 -8.78 4.25
N ASP A 225 6.19 -9.54 4.27
CA ASP A 225 5.55 -10.16 3.10
C ASP A 225 4.58 -9.21 2.36
N GLY A 226 4.34 -8.04 2.94
CA GLY A 226 3.38 -7.04 2.48
C GLY A 226 1.95 -7.27 2.93
N THR A 227 1.66 -8.23 3.81
CA THR A 227 0.33 -8.41 4.41
C THR A 227 0.00 -7.22 5.31
N VAL A 228 -1.21 -6.68 5.20
CA VAL A 228 -1.65 -5.49 5.97
C VAL A 228 -2.68 -5.91 7.01
N LEU A 229 -2.39 -5.63 8.29
CA LEU A 229 -3.21 -6.04 9.42
C LEU A 229 -3.63 -4.83 10.26
N THR A 230 -4.87 -4.84 10.76
CA THR A 230 -5.24 -4.04 11.94
C THR A 230 -5.08 -4.93 13.17
N ILE A 231 -4.17 -4.57 14.08
CA ILE A 231 -3.95 -5.29 15.34
C ILE A 231 -4.44 -4.46 16.54
N ASP A 232 -4.97 -5.13 17.55
CA ASP A 232 -5.34 -4.51 18.82
C ASP A 232 -4.18 -4.56 19.82
N THR A 233 -3.48 -3.44 19.99
CA THR A 233 -2.37 -3.35 20.95
C THR A 233 -2.81 -3.51 22.40
N SER A 234 -4.10 -3.28 22.73
CA SER A 234 -4.62 -3.51 24.09
C SER A 234 -4.81 -5.00 24.42
N ARG A 235 -4.76 -5.88 23.40
CA ARG A 235 -4.95 -7.33 23.51
C ARG A 235 -3.64 -8.10 23.35
N LEU A 236 -2.50 -7.41 23.27
CA LEU A 236 -1.16 -7.99 23.10
C LEU A 236 -0.26 -7.70 24.31
N PRO A 237 0.46 -8.70 24.84
CA PRO A 237 1.60 -8.48 25.71
C PRO A 237 2.68 -7.67 24.98
N GLU A 238 3.41 -6.81 25.72
CA GLU A 238 4.51 -6.03 25.13
C GLU A 238 5.60 -6.92 24.53
N LYS A 239 5.84 -8.13 25.09
CA LYS A 239 6.75 -9.11 24.50
C LYS A 239 6.34 -9.48 23.08
N THR A 240 5.07 -9.79 22.86
CA THR A 240 4.54 -10.26 21.57
C THR A 240 4.60 -9.15 20.51
N LEU A 241 4.42 -7.89 20.91
CA LEU A 241 4.71 -6.72 20.05
C LEU A 241 6.21 -6.57 19.76
N ARG A 242 7.11 -6.84 20.72
CA ARG A 242 8.57 -6.79 20.51
C ARG A 242 9.04 -7.89 19.54
N THR A 243 8.58 -9.12 19.69
CA THR A 243 8.84 -10.21 18.74
C THR A 243 8.37 -9.86 17.33
N ALA A 244 7.21 -9.21 17.19
CA ALA A 244 6.73 -8.74 15.88
C ALA A 244 7.57 -7.57 15.28
N ILE A 245 8.34 -6.82 16.08
CA ILE A 245 9.23 -5.75 15.61
C ILE A 245 10.63 -6.28 15.25
N VAL A 246 11.04 -7.38 15.87
CA VAL A 246 12.31 -8.07 15.61
C VAL A 246 12.18 -8.96 14.37
N ARG A 247 13.33 -9.22 13.72
CA ARG A 247 13.41 -10.05 12.50
C ARG A 247 14.21 -11.34 12.65
N ASN A 248 15.01 -11.44 13.72
CA ASN A 248 16.02 -12.49 13.91
C ASN A 248 16.37 -12.78 15.38
N ASP A 249 15.37 -12.90 16.28
CA ASP A 249 15.57 -13.48 17.62
C ASP A 249 15.17 -14.97 17.70
N GLY A 250 14.48 -15.50 16.70
CA GLY A 250 14.02 -16.89 16.63
C GLY A 250 12.76 -17.19 17.44
N GLU A 251 12.12 -16.19 18.05
CA GLU A 251 10.88 -16.36 18.79
C GLU A 251 9.68 -16.38 17.83
N ALA A 252 8.85 -17.42 17.90
CA ALA A 252 7.61 -17.47 17.15
C ALA A 252 6.54 -16.55 17.77
N LEU A 253 5.73 -15.90 16.92
CA LEU A 253 4.57 -15.15 17.41
C LEU A 253 3.58 -16.08 18.13
N ALA A 254 3.34 -15.78 19.41
CA ALA A 254 2.46 -16.56 20.27
C ALA A 254 0.98 -16.39 19.90
N ALA A 255 0.14 -17.31 20.37
CA ALA A 255 -1.24 -17.50 19.89
C ALA A 255 -2.14 -16.26 20.03
N GLU A 256 -1.86 -15.38 21.00
CA GLU A 256 -2.58 -14.12 21.18
C GLU A 256 -2.35 -13.12 20.04
N TRP A 257 -1.29 -13.26 19.23
CA TRP A 257 -1.12 -12.50 17.99
C TRP A 257 -2.30 -12.70 17.04
N ALA A 258 -2.64 -13.95 16.73
CA ALA A 258 -3.77 -14.29 15.87
C ALA A 258 -5.10 -13.83 16.47
N ALA A 259 -5.22 -13.84 17.80
CA ALA A 259 -6.41 -13.33 18.47
C ALA A 259 -6.54 -11.79 18.38
N ALA A 260 -5.43 -11.06 18.40
CA ALA A 260 -5.40 -9.59 18.39
C ALA A 260 -5.58 -8.96 16.99
N VAL A 261 -5.41 -9.73 15.91
CA VAL A 261 -5.75 -9.28 14.55
C VAL A 261 -7.27 -9.05 14.45
N ILE A 262 -7.69 -7.78 14.36
CA ILE A 262 -9.10 -7.38 14.21
C ILE A 262 -9.54 -7.50 12.75
N ARG A 263 -8.63 -7.15 11.83
CA ARG A 263 -8.84 -7.24 10.38
C ARG A 263 -7.56 -7.69 9.72
N ASN A 264 -7.59 -8.86 9.11
CA ASN A 264 -6.61 -9.27 8.13
C ASN A 264 -7.08 -8.73 6.76
N PHE A 265 -6.42 -7.73 6.20
CA PHE A 265 -6.70 -7.30 4.83
C PHE A 265 -6.04 -8.29 3.86
N THR A 266 -6.59 -9.51 3.81
CA THR A 266 -6.17 -10.51 2.84
C THR A 266 -6.41 -9.99 1.43
N ARG A 267 -5.71 -10.59 0.46
CA ARG A 267 -5.88 -10.26 -0.95
C ARG A 267 -7.31 -10.51 -1.42
N GLU A 268 -8.02 -11.48 -0.85
CA GLU A 268 -9.44 -11.72 -1.12
C GLU A 268 -10.35 -10.64 -0.49
N GLU A 269 -10.13 -10.24 0.77
CA GLU A 269 -10.99 -9.24 1.44
C GLU A 269 -10.95 -7.87 0.76
N MET A 270 -9.80 -7.48 0.19
CA MET A 270 -9.68 -6.22 -0.56
C MET A 270 -10.40 -6.25 -1.92
N VAL A 271 -10.63 -7.44 -2.50
CA VAL A 271 -11.53 -7.62 -3.66
C VAL A 271 -12.99 -7.66 -3.20
N ALA A 272 -13.30 -8.35 -2.10
CA ALA A 272 -14.65 -8.52 -1.58
C ALA A 272 -15.35 -7.22 -1.14
N LYS A 273 -14.58 -6.15 -0.85
CA LYS A 273 -15.11 -4.82 -0.45
C LYS A 273 -15.25 -3.82 -1.60
N GLN A 274 -14.84 -4.16 -2.82
CA GLN A 274 -15.48 -3.59 -4.00
C GLN A 274 -16.87 -4.24 -4.15
N PRO A 275 -17.91 -3.52 -4.59
CA PRO A 275 -19.23 -4.10 -4.78
C PRO A 275 -19.12 -5.25 -5.77
N GLN A 276 -19.32 -6.49 -5.29
CA GLN A 276 -19.20 -7.68 -6.11
C GLN A 276 -20.18 -7.58 -7.28
N PRO A 277 -19.72 -7.63 -8.55
CA PRO A 277 -20.64 -7.72 -9.67
C PRO A 277 -21.45 -9.01 -9.52
N PRO A 278 -22.75 -9.01 -9.86
CA PRO A 278 -23.59 -10.20 -9.73
C PRO A 278 -22.99 -11.37 -10.52
N PRO A 279 -23.11 -12.62 -10.05
CA PRO A 279 -22.43 -13.77 -10.64
C PRO A 279 -22.86 -13.98 -12.10
N SER A 280 -22.00 -13.57 -13.04
CA SER A 280 -22.34 -13.36 -14.47
C SER A 280 -21.38 -14.05 -15.44
N GLY A 281 -20.69 -15.10 -14.96
CA GLY A 281 -19.69 -15.86 -15.70
C GLY A 281 -18.39 -15.07 -15.91
N PRO A 282 -17.58 -15.39 -16.94
CA PRO A 282 -16.39 -14.60 -17.27
C PRO A 282 -16.73 -13.12 -17.50
N LEU A 283 -16.01 -12.23 -16.81
CA LEU A 283 -16.10 -10.78 -17.03
C LEU A 283 -15.57 -10.45 -18.42
N LYS A 284 -16.19 -9.49 -19.13
CA LYS A 284 -15.66 -9.00 -20.42
C LYS A 284 -14.36 -8.23 -20.16
N LEU A 285 -13.24 -8.85 -20.51
CA LEU A 285 -11.91 -8.26 -20.44
C LEU A 285 -11.69 -7.40 -21.69
N GLU A 286 -11.31 -6.14 -21.48
CA GLU A 286 -10.78 -5.24 -22.52
C GLU A 286 -9.83 -4.25 -21.87
N VAL A 287 -8.54 -4.60 -21.86
CA VAL A 287 -7.46 -3.83 -21.21
C VAL A 287 -6.46 -3.39 -22.27
N SER A 288 -6.03 -2.15 -22.23
CA SER A 288 -4.92 -1.64 -23.04
C SER A 288 -3.87 -0.99 -22.14
N THR A 289 -2.59 -1.29 -22.37
CA THR A 289 -1.48 -0.77 -21.57
C THR A 289 -0.19 -0.70 -22.40
N THR A 290 0.85 -0.06 -21.85
CA THR A 290 2.18 0.02 -22.45
C THR A 290 3.24 -0.35 -21.42
N TYR A 291 4.23 -1.15 -21.83
CA TYR A 291 5.41 -1.46 -21.03
C TYR A 291 6.66 -0.96 -21.75
N ASP A 292 7.58 -0.34 -21.02
CA ASP A 292 8.96 -0.22 -21.46
C ASP A 292 9.74 -1.47 -21.01
N LEU A 293 10.51 -2.03 -21.95
CA LEU A 293 11.41 -3.16 -21.75
C LEU A 293 12.85 -2.68 -21.93
N GLY A 294 13.71 -2.96 -20.95
CA GLY A 294 15.16 -2.88 -21.09
C GLY A 294 15.74 -3.95 -22.03
N ARG A 295 17.07 -4.05 -22.07
CA ARG A 295 17.74 -5.25 -22.59
C ARG A 295 17.65 -6.34 -21.53
N ASP A 296 17.43 -7.59 -21.96
CA ASP A 296 17.37 -8.79 -21.11
C ASP A 296 16.30 -8.65 -20.02
N GLU A 297 15.20 -7.95 -20.33
CA GLU A 297 14.11 -7.70 -19.39
C GLU A 297 12.81 -8.39 -19.83
N ALA A 298 12.05 -8.86 -18.84
CA ALA A 298 10.69 -9.31 -19.01
C ALA A 298 9.71 -8.55 -18.12
N LYS A 299 8.50 -8.32 -18.62
CA LYS A 299 7.34 -7.84 -17.85
C LYS A 299 6.20 -8.83 -18.01
N ALA A 300 5.20 -8.76 -17.12
CA ALA A 300 4.00 -9.56 -17.22
C ALA A 300 2.72 -8.76 -16.95
N MET A 301 1.64 -9.15 -17.64
CA MET A 301 0.26 -8.87 -17.23
C MET A 301 -0.30 -10.12 -16.55
N GLU A 302 -0.72 -9.96 -15.30
CA GLU A 302 -1.30 -11.02 -14.49
C GLU A 302 -2.83 -10.96 -14.59
N LEU A 303 -3.47 -12.09 -14.90
CA LEU A 303 -4.92 -12.22 -14.99
C LEU A 303 -5.43 -13.27 -14.00
N ASP A 304 -6.40 -12.87 -13.18
CA ASP A 304 -6.97 -13.72 -12.14
C ASP A 304 -7.92 -14.80 -12.69
N PRO A 305 -8.02 -15.98 -12.03
CA PRO A 305 -8.88 -17.09 -12.43
C PRO A 305 -10.33 -16.68 -12.75
N GLN A 306 -10.85 -17.11 -13.91
CA GLN A 306 -12.24 -16.92 -14.28
C GLN A 306 -13.10 -18.17 -13.94
N PRO A 307 -14.39 -18.01 -13.60
CA PRO A 307 -15.23 -19.12 -13.11
C PRO A 307 -15.63 -20.13 -14.20
N GLY A 308 -15.43 -19.80 -15.48
CA GLY A 308 -15.59 -20.68 -16.63
C GLY A 308 -14.42 -20.53 -17.61
N PRO A 309 -14.34 -21.36 -18.66
CA PRO A 309 -13.33 -21.21 -19.70
C PRO A 309 -13.51 -19.89 -20.46
N GLN A 310 -12.45 -19.45 -21.14
CA GLN A 310 -12.46 -18.25 -21.98
C GLN A 310 -11.42 -18.37 -23.10
N THR A 311 -11.66 -17.68 -24.21
CA THR A 311 -10.64 -17.44 -25.24
C THR A 311 -10.01 -16.07 -25.00
N LEU A 312 -8.73 -16.03 -24.61
CA LEU A 312 -7.96 -14.79 -24.55
C LEU A 312 -7.46 -14.41 -25.94
N THR A 313 -7.47 -13.12 -26.25
CA THR A 313 -6.80 -12.50 -27.39
C THR A 313 -5.82 -11.46 -26.87
N VAL A 314 -4.57 -11.51 -27.35
CA VAL A 314 -3.52 -10.54 -27.03
C VAL A 314 -3.01 -9.94 -28.33
N GLU A 315 -3.31 -8.67 -28.56
CA GLU A 315 -2.80 -7.87 -29.68
C GLU A 315 -1.70 -6.95 -29.16
N PHE A 316 -0.61 -6.77 -29.90
CA PHE A 316 0.50 -5.93 -29.46
C PHE A 316 1.25 -5.27 -30.62
N SER A 317 1.95 -4.18 -30.32
CA SER A 317 2.92 -3.53 -31.19
C SER A 317 4.07 -2.93 -30.38
N SER A 318 5.28 -2.95 -30.95
CA SER A 318 6.51 -2.46 -30.33
C SER A 318 7.07 -1.25 -31.07
N SER A 319 7.73 -0.33 -30.37
CA SER A 319 8.26 0.91 -30.96
C SER A 319 9.53 0.72 -31.79
N ARG A 320 10.36 -0.31 -31.50
CA ARG A 320 11.63 -0.55 -32.22
C ARG A 320 11.98 -2.01 -32.44
N ASN A 321 12.05 -2.81 -31.37
CA ASN A 321 12.61 -4.17 -31.41
C ASN A 321 11.53 -5.24 -31.20
N ALA A 322 11.74 -6.41 -31.80
CA ALA A 322 10.75 -7.48 -31.89
C ALA A 322 10.62 -8.24 -30.58
N VAL A 323 9.52 -8.00 -29.86
CA VAL A 323 9.27 -8.61 -28.54
C VAL A 323 8.73 -10.02 -28.68
N SER A 324 9.22 -10.94 -27.85
CA SER A 324 8.60 -12.26 -27.69
C SER A 324 7.47 -12.20 -26.67
N VAL A 325 6.27 -12.60 -27.07
CA VAL A 325 5.05 -12.56 -26.24
C VAL A 325 4.53 -13.97 -26.01
N TYR A 326 4.22 -14.29 -24.76
CA TYR A 326 3.80 -15.62 -24.30
C TYR A 326 2.54 -15.52 -23.43
N ILE A 327 1.70 -16.55 -23.45
CA ILE A 327 0.57 -16.71 -22.53
C ILE A 327 0.81 -17.99 -21.73
N PHE A 328 1.27 -17.89 -20.48
CA PHE A 328 1.51 -19.02 -19.59
C PHE A 328 0.36 -19.19 -18.59
N LYS A 329 0.19 -20.40 -18.03
CA LYS A 329 -0.48 -20.52 -16.73
C LYS A 329 0.50 -19.99 -15.69
N LYS A 330 0.01 -19.24 -14.71
CA LYS A 330 0.84 -18.63 -13.66
C LYS A 330 1.68 -19.65 -12.89
N ALA A 331 1.17 -20.87 -12.71
CA ALA A 331 1.87 -21.97 -12.03
C ALA A 331 3.11 -22.49 -12.80
N ASP A 332 3.22 -22.24 -14.11
CA ASP A 332 4.37 -22.62 -14.93
C ASP A 332 5.55 -21.64 -14.78
N ILE A 333 5.35 -20.52 -14.07
CA ILE A 333 6.34 -19.46 -13.84
C ILE A 333 6.84 -19.48 -12.39
N LYS A 334 8.14 -19.68 -12.19
CA LYS A 334 8.78 -19.72 -10.87
C LYS A 334 9.30 -18.34 -10.46
N GLY A 335 8.45 -17.54 -9.82
CA GLY A 335 8.80 -16.22 -9.31
C GLY A 335 9.15 -15.21 -10.41
N PHE A 336 9.81 -14.11 -10.04
CA PHE A 336 10.14 -13.03 -10.99
C PHE A 336 11.17 -13.47 -12.04
N GLU A 337 12.22 -14.19 -11.64
CA GLU A 337 13.22 -14.80 -12.56
C GLU A 337 12.58 -15.76 -13.57
N GLY A 338 11.45 -16.38 -13.21
CA GLY A 338 10.63 -17.19 -14.10
C GLY A 338 10.12 -16.41 -15.33
N LEU A 339 9.97 -15.09 -15.25
CA LEU A 339 9.48 -14.28 -16.38
C LEU A 339 10.43 -14.36 -17.58
N LEU A 340 11.74 -14.31 -17.38
CA LEU A 340 12.74 -14.50 -18.43
C LEU A 340 12.95 -15.99 -18.76
N THR A 341 12.97 -16.85 -17.73
CA THR A 341 13.49 -18.23 -17.84
C THR A 341 12.44 -19.31 -18.11
N ALA A 342 11.14 -19.05 -17.93
CA ALA A 342 10.10 -20.06 -18.13
C ALA A 342 10.11 -20.62 -19.56
N ASN A 343 10.07 -21.95 -19.65
CA ASN A 343 10.22 -22.74 -20.87
C ASN A 343 9.10 -22.40 -21.89
N PRO A 344 9.42 -21.86 -23.08
CA PRO A 344 8.43 -21.53 -24.11
C PRO A 344 7.45 -22.64 -24.47
N LYS A 345 7.83 -23.92 -24.31
CA LYS A 345 6.96 -25.08 -24.58
C LYS A 345 5.80 -25.26 -23.60
N LEU A 346 5.76 -24.50 -22.50
CA LEU A 346 4.65 -24.48 -21.54
C LEU A 346 3.64 -23.35 -21.82
N ALA A 347 3.90 -22.48 -22.80
CA ALA A 347 2.96 -21.41 -23.15
C ALA A 347 1.74 -21.98 -23.90
N LEU A 348 0.55 -21.51 -23.52
CA LEU A 348 -0.73 -21.78 -24.20
C LEU A 348 -0.76 -21.16 -25.61
N ALA A 349 -0.07 -20.03 -25.78
CA ALA A 349 0.28 -19.44 -27.07
C ALA A 349 1.58 -18.64 -26.94
N ALA A 350 2.36 -18.56 -28.02
CA ALA A 350 3.57 -17.76 -28.10
C ALA A 350 3.74 -17.16 -29.51
N THR A 351 4.36 -15.99 -29.61
CA THR A 351 4.80 -15.39 -30.88
C THR A 351 5.97 -14.43 -30.66
N THR A 352 6.61 -13.94 -31.72
CA THR A 352 7.67 -12.93 -31.65
C THR A 352 7.61 -12.05 -32.89
N GLY A 353 7.66 -10.73 -32.69
CA GLY A 353 7.56 -9.77 -33.79
C GLY A 353 7.53 -8.32 -33.31
N GLN A 354 7.57 -7.37 -34.25
CA GLN A 354 7.34 -5.95 -33.93
C GLN A 354 5.85 -5.61 -33.74
N ALA A 355 4.95 -6.47 -34.21
CA ALA A 355 3.53 -6.46 -33.90
C ALA A 355 2.98 -7.88 -34.07
N GLY A 356 1.84 -8.17 -33.44
CA GLY A 356 1.21 -9.48 -33.58
C GLY A 356 -0.09 -9.63 -32.82
N LYS A 357 -0.71 -10.80 -33.02
CA LYS A 357 -1.93 -11.24 -32.34
C LYS A 357 -1.76 -12.69 -31.91
N LEU A 358 -1.96 -12.96 -30.62
CA LEU A 358 -2.09 -14.30 -30.06
C LEU A 358 -3.54 -14.56 -29.71
N VAL A 359 -3.96 -15.82 -29.81
CA VAL A 359 -5.24 -16.31 -29.30
C VAL A 359 -4.95 -17.59 -28.52
N ALA A 360 -5.49 -17.70 -27.30
CA ALA A 360 -5.28 -18.85 -26.43
C ALA A 360 -6.57 -19.27 -25.72
N ALA A 361 -6.88 -20.56 -25.75
CA ALA A 361 -7.93 -21.14 -24.91
C ALA A 361 -7.40 -21.26 -23.47
N VAL A 362 -8.10 -20.63 -22.53
CA VAL A 362 -7.79 -20.66 -21.10
C VAL A 362 -8.86 -21.49 -20.38
N PRO A 363 -8.49 -22.59 -19.69
CA PRO A 363 -9.43 -23.37 -18.91
C PRO A 363 -10.04 -22.56 -17.76
N GLU A 364 -11.19 -23.00 -17.25
CA GLU A 364 -11.75 -22.43 -16.02
C GLU A 364 -10.75 -22.47 -14.86
N LYS A 365 -10.93 -21.55 -13.91
CA LYS A 365 -10.19 -21.46 -12.64
C LYS A 365 -8.65 -21.38 -12.80
N THR A 366 -8.17 -21.05 -13.99
CA THR A 366 -6.75 -20.95 -14.33
C THR A 366 -6.27 -19.50 -14.28
N ALA A 367 -5.30 -19.20 -13.41
CA ALA A 367 -4.58 -17.93 -13.41
C ALA A 367 -3.58 -17.87 -14.58
N ILE A 368 -3.47 -16.72 -15.24
CA ILE A 368 -2.67 -16.53 -16.45
C ILE A 368 -1.63 -15.42 -16.24
N SER A 369 -0.43 -15.64 -16.79
CA SER A 369 0.62 -14.64 -16.91
C SER A 369 0.92 -14.42 -18.39
N ILE A 370 0.57 -13.25 -18.92
CA ILE A 370 0.96 -12.83 -20.27
C ILE A 370 2.32 -12.16 -20.16
N VAL A 371 3.36 -12.77 -20.72
CA VAL A 371 4.76 -12.37 -20.52
C VAL A 371 5.32 -11.76 -21.80
N PHE A 372 6.01 -10.63 -21.66
CA PHE A 372 6.68 -9.90 -22.74
C PHE A 372 8.19 -9.93 -22.47
N ARG A 373 9.01 -10.44 -23.40
CA ARG A 373 10.47 -10.54 -23.27
C ARG A 373 11.19 -9.79 -24.39
N GLU A 374 12.19 -9.00 -24.04
CA GLU A 374 13.15 -8.39 -24.97
C GLU A 374 14.57 -8.75 -24.55
N VAL A 375 15.38 -9.25 -25.49
CA VAL A 375 16.70 -9.89 -25.23
C VAL A 375 17.84 -9.26 -26.04
N ASN A 376 17.58 -8.18 -26.78
CA ASN A 376 18.57 -7.52 -27.64
C ASN A 376 18.76 -6.05 -27.26
N ALA A 377 17.68 -5.26 -27.29
CA ALA A 377 17.76 -3.80 -27.12
C ALA A 377 16.45 -3.16 -26.65
N PRO A 378 16.49 -2.07 -25.86
CA PRO A 378 15.29 -1.48 -25.25
C PRO A 378 14.19 -1.01 -26.22
N THR A 379 12.95 -1.41 -25.93
CA THR A 379 11.77 -1.19 -26.77
C THR A 379 10.53 -0.94 -25.90
N SER A 380 9.58 -0.16 -26.40
CA SER A 380 8.29 0.06 -25.74
C SER A 380 7.24 -0.80 -26.43
N ILE A 381 6.47 -1.59 -25.69
CA ILE A 381 5.41 -2.45 -26.22
C ILE A 381 4.03 -1.98 -25.73
N ALA A 382 3.18 -1.58 -26.68
CA ALA A 382 1.75 -1.38 -26.45
C ALA A 382 1.02 -2.73 -26.60
N VAL A 383 0.12 -3.03 -25.66
CA VAL A 383 -0.59 -4.31 -25.58
C VAL A 383 -2.08 -4.05 -25.37
N LYS A 384 -2.94 -4.70 -26.16
CA LYS A 384 -4.38 -4.82 -25.92
C LYS A 384 -4.73 -6.28 -25.64
N VAL A 385 -5.39 -6.53 -24.52
CA VAL A 385 -5.87 -7.85 -24.11
C VAL A 385 -7.39 -7.83 -24.06
N THR A 386 -8.02 -8.81 -24.71
CA THR A 386 -9.47 -9.03 -24.66
C THR A 386 -9.79 -10.49 -24.37
N ASN A 387 -11.04 -10.78 -23.96
CA ASN A 387 -11.53 -12.15 -23.90
C ASN A 387 -12.87 -12.33 -24.65
N GLN A 388 -13.17 -13.59 -24.93
CA GLN A 388 -14.48 -14.08 -25.37
C GLN A 388 -14.83 -15.32 -24.54
N LYS A 389 -16.13 -15.60 -24.39
CA LYS A 389 -16.64 -16.80 -23.69
C LYS A 389 -16.62 -17.99 -24.66
#